data_AF-T0Y1T6-F1
#
_entry.id   AF-T0Y1T6-F1
#
_cell.length_a   1.000
_cell.length_b   1.000
_cell.length_c   1.000
_cell.angle_alpha   90.00
_cell.angle_beta   90.00
_cell.angle_gamma   90.00
#
_symmetry.space_group_name_H-M   'P 1'
#
loop_
_entity.id
_entity.type
_entity.pdbx_description
1 polymer ?
#
loop_
_entity_poly.entity_id
_entity_poly.type
_entity_poly.pdbx_seq_one_letter_code
_entity_poly.pdbx_strand_id
1 'polypeptide(L)'
;MRADETRAVDEWERQLQEPDWLYQPNRRRFTEGVKITGGVHLSEGMHKARGGLLRVRLLSQNERIVDVDISGDFTCIPASGIAALARALSGLDLSSDMPSQIAQHMTVLGLDMPGVDAEDIATALRSAYKPAD
;
A
#
# COMPACT_ATOMS: atom_id res chain seq x y z
N MET A 1 18.50 -29.96 18.31
CA MET A 1 17.22 -29.56 17.69
C MET A 1 16.44 -30.81 17.36
N ARG A 2 15.13 -30.82 17.57
CA ARG A 2 14.26 -31.95 17.21
C ARG A 2 14.05 -31.98 15.70
N ALA A 3 13.69 -33.14 15.15
CA ALA A 3 13.57 -33.33 13.70
C ALA A 3 12.40 -32.55 13.05
N ASP A 4 11.37 -32.22 13.81
CA ASP A 4 10.30 -31.29 13.42
C ASP A 4 10.78 -29.84 13.39
N GLU A 5 11.53 -29.42 14.40
CA GLU A 5 12.14 -28.08 14.45
C GLU A 5 13.10 -27.87 13.27
N THR A 6 13.94 -28.85 12.93
CA THR A 6 14.85 -28.76 11.77
C THR A 6 14.09 -28.58 10.46
N ARG A 7 13.02 -29.35 10.25
CA ARG A 7 12.21 -29.21 9.02
C ARG A 7 11.54 -27.85 8.91
N ALA A 8 11.07 -27.29 10.02
CA ALA A 8 10.49 -25.95 10.03
C ALA A 8 11.54 -24.88 9.68
N VAL A 9 12.75 -24.99 10.24
CA VAL A 9 13.86 -24.09 9.91
C VAL A 9 14.21 -24.17 8.42
N ASP A 10 14.38 -25.38 7.88
CA ASP A 10 14.72 -25.58 6.46
C ASP A 10 13.63 -25.01 5.53
N GLU A 11 12.35 -25.13 5.91
CA GLU A 11 11.23 -24.57 5.16
C GLU A 11 11.27 -23.03 5.15
N TRP A 12 11.49 -22.41 6.31
CA TRP A 12 11.65 -20.96 6.42
C TRP A 12 12.89 -20.47 5.68
N GLU A 13 14.03 -21.15 5.79
CA GLU A 13 15.26 -20.77 5.08
C GLU A 13 15.03 -20.77 3.56
N ARG A 14 14.36 -21.79 3.02
CA ARG A 14 14.01 -21.84 1.60
C ARG A 14 13.12 -20.65 1.22
N GLN A 15 12.05 -20.42 1.97
CA GLN A 15 11.12 -19.31 1.68
C GLN A 15 11.82 -17.94 1.74
N LEU A 16 12.70 -17.73 2.71
CA LEU A 16 13.42 -16.47 2.89
C LEU A 16 14.48 -16.25 1.80
N GLN A 17 14.94 -17.30 1.12
CA GLN A 17 15.87 -17.24 -0.01
C GLN A 17 15.18 -17.15 -1.37
N GLU A 18 13.86 -17.34 -1.45
CA GLU A 18 13.12 -17.20 -2.70
C GLU A 18 13.30 -15.79 -3.27
N PRO A 19 13.74 -15.62 -4.53
CA PRO A 19 13.94 -14.31 -5.15
C PRO A 19 12.72 -13.39 -5.07
N ASP A 20 11.52 -13.96 -5.17
CA ASP A 20 10.27 -13.20 -5.04
C ASP A 20 10.07 -12.62 -3.64
N TRP A 21 10.56 -13.31 -2.60
CA TRP A 21 10.55 -12.80 -1.24
C TRP A 21 11.69 -11.80 -0.99
N LEU A 22 12.89 -12.12 -1.48
CA LEU A 22 14.11 -11.35 -1.23
C LEU A 22 14.10 -10.00 -1.95
N TYR A 23 13.70 -9.99 -3.23
CA TYR A 23 13.69 -8.80 -4.06
C TYR A 23 12.34 -8.11 -4.09
N GLN A 24 11.27 -8.78 -3.64
CA GLN A 24 9.88 -8.34 -3.78
C GLN A 24 9.63 -7.66 -5.14
N PRO A 25 10.02 -8.30 -6.27
CA PRO A 25 10.00 -7.65 -7.58
C PRO A 25 8.58 -7.30 -8.05
N ASN A 26 7.58 -7.84 -7.35
CA ASN A 26 6.14 -7.64 -7.47
C ASN A 26 5.55 -6.63 -6.46
N ARG A 27 6.36 -5.88 -5.69
CA ARG A 27 5.88 -4.62 -5.09
C ARG A 27 5.38 -3.77 -6.25
N ARG A 28 4.05 -3.60 -6.31
CA ARG A 28 3.28 -3.33 -7.53
C ARG A 28 4.05 -2.39 -8.45
N ARG A 29 4.65 -2.96 -9.50
CA ARG A 29 4.89 -2.20 -10.72
C ARG A 29 3.49 -1.92 -11.23
N PHE A 30 3.08 -0.66 -11.16
CA PHE A 30 1.89 -0.17 -11.87
C PHE A 30 1.82 -0.88 -13.22
N THR A 31 0.66 -1.47 -13.52
CA THR A 31 0.47 -2.39 -14.65
C THR A 31 1.37 -2.03 -15.85
N GLU A 32 2.34 -2.90 -16.17
CA GLU A 32 3.25 -2.69 -17.30
C GLU A 32 2.42 -2.45 -18.57
N GLY A 33 2.66 -1.32 -19.25
CA GLY A 33 1.92 -0.95 -20.47
C GLY A 33 0.90 0.18 -20.33
N VAL A 34 0.80 0.88 -19.19
CA VAL A 34 0.06 2.16 -19.15
C VAL A 34 0.79 3.17 -20.03
N LYS A 35 0.27 3.39 -21.24
CA LYS A 35 0.67 4.50 -22.10
C LYS A 35 0.32 5.79 -21.33
N ILE A 36 1.33 6.57 -20.94
CA ILE A 36 1.12 7.90 -20.35
C ILE A 36 0.55 8.80 -21.44
N THR A 37 -0.77 8.74 -21.61
CA THR A 37 -1.57 9.69 -22.37
C THR A 37 -1.98 10.82 -21.45
N GLY A 38 -2.27 12.01 -22.00
CA GLY A 38 -2.64 13.18 -21.21
C GLY A 38 -3.68 12.85 -20.12
N GLY A 39 -3.38 13.24 -18.88
CA GLY A 39 -4.24 13.02 -17.71
C GLY A 39 -3.82 11.88 -16.77
N VAL A 40 -2.89 10.99 -17.15
CA VAL A 40 -2.35 9.97 -16.24
C VAL A 40 -1.10 10.48 -15.53
N HIS A 41 -1.08 10.42 -14.19
CA HIS A 41 0.03 10.88 -13.35
C HIS A 41 0.54 9.76 -12.46
N LEU A 42 1.85 9.56 -12.47
CA LEU A 42 2.57 8.69 -11.54
C LEU A 42 3.35 9.56 -10.56
N SER A 43 3.08 9.43 -9.27
CA SER A 43 3.71 10.24 -8.22
C SER A 43 4.01 9.44 -6.97
N GLU A 44 4.88 10.00 -6.11
CA GLU A 44 5.22 9.44 -4.81
C GLU A 44 4.96 10.48 -3.73
N GLY A 45 4.47 10.02 -2.58
CA GLY A 45 4.17 10.81 -1.40
C GLY A 45 4.61 10.07 -0.14
N MET A 46 4.82 10.82 0.93
CA MET A 46 5.23 10.28 2.23
C MET A 46 4.50 11.02 3.34
N HIS A 47 4.29 10.34 4.46
CA HIS A 47 3.73 10.92 5.68
C HIS A 47 4.25 10.20 6.92
N LYS A 48 4.62 10.94 7.97
CA LYS A 48 5.08 10.36 9.23
C LYS A 48 3.91 10.35 10.23
N ALA A 49 3.28 9.19 10.35
CA ALA A 49 2.30 8.90 11.39
C ALA A 49 2.98 8.58 12.73
N ARG A 50 2.19 8.50 13.80
CA ARG A 50 2.71 8.08 15.12
C ARG A 50 3.23 6.63 15.10
N GLY A 51 2.59 5.78 14.30
CA GLY A 51 2.88 4.35 14.17
C GLY A 51 3.94 4.01 13.13
N GLY A 52 4.46 5.00 12.39
CA GLY A 52 5.46 4.77 11.35
C GLY A 52 5.40 5.78 10.20
N LEU A 53 6.36 5.65 9.29
CA LEU A 53 6.42 6.31 8.00
C LEU A 53 5.58 5.54 6.99
N LEU A 54 4.63 6.24 6.38
CA LEU A 54 3.88 5.83 5.20
C LEU A 54 4.58 6.37 3.96
N ARG A 55 4.72 5.52 2.95
CA ARG A 55 5.13 5.85 1.58
C ARG A 55 4.04 5.39 0.64
N VAL A 56 3.61 6.29 -0.22
CA VAL A 56 2.57 6.04 -1.22
C VAL A 56 3.18 6.25 -2.58
N ARG A 57 3.02 5.29 -3.48
CA ARG A 57 3.17 5.51 -4.91
C ARG A 57 1.77 5.47 -5.50
N LEU A 58 1.40 6.52 -6.22
CA LEU A 58 0.06 6.74 -6.73
C LEU A 58 0.10 6.83 -8.25
N LEU A 59 -0.71 6.00 -8.91
CA LEU A 59 -1.10 6.19 -10.30
C LEU A 59 -2.53 6.75 -10.31
N SER A 60 -2.70 7.96 -10.82
CA SER A 60 -4.00 8.62 -10.89
C SER A 60 -4.36 9.02 -12.32
N GLN A 61 -5.66 9.11 -12.58
CA GLN A 61 -6.21 9.63 -13.83
C GLN A 61 -7.53 10.33 -13.55
N ASN A 62 -7.70 11.56 -14.05
CA ASN A 62 -8.94 12.35 -13.86
C ASN A 62 -9.39 12.37 -12.38
N GLU A 63 -8.47 12.72 -11.49
CA GLU A 63 -8.69 12.78 -10.04
C GLU A 63 -9.04 11.44 -9.36
N ARG A 64 -8.94 10.31 -10.07
CA ARG A 64 -9.20 8.98 -9.51
C ARG A 64 -7.94 8.16 -9.34
N ILE A 65 -7.92 7.35 -8.31
CA ILE A 65 -6.87 6.34 -8.10
C ILE A 65 -7.03 5.24 -9.15
N VAL A 66 -6.05 5.08 -10.04
CA VAL A 66 -5.97 3.92 -10.94
C VAL A 66 -5.37 2.75 -10.17
N ASP A 67 -4.25 2.98 -9.50
CA ASP A 67 -3.60 2.00 -8.61
C ASP A 67 -2.77 2.74 -7.55
N VAL A 68 -2.51 2.07 -6.44
CA VAL A 68 -1.74 2.61 -5.32
C VAL A 68 -0.91 1.50 -4.67
N ASP A 69 0.35 1.82 -4.38
CA ASP A 69 1.22 1.02 -3.51
C ASP A 69 1.42 1.78 -2.21
N ILE A 70 1.10 1.15 -1.08
CA ILE A 70 1.30 1.71 0.26
C ILE A 70 2.33 0.85 0.97
N SER A 71 3.45 1.46 1.33
CA SER A 71 4.58 0.79 2.00
C SER A 71 5.14 1.67 3.11
N GLY A 72 6.03 1.14 3.95
CA GLY A 72 6.47 1.89 5.12
C GLY A 72 7.10 1.02 6.20
N ASP A 73 7.35 1.63 7.35
CA ASP A 73 7.81 0.97 8.58
C ASP A 73 6.70 0.95 9.66
N PHE A 74 5.44 0.85 9.24
CA PHE A 74 4.27 0.74 10.12
C PHE A 74 3.80 -0.71 10.29
N THR A 75 2.98 -0.94 11.31
CA THR A 75 2.37 -2.25 11.58
C THR A 75 0.96 -2.31 10.99
N CYS A 76 0.62 -3.44 10.34
CA CYS A 76 -0.72 -3.73 9.85
C CYS A 76 -1.06 -5.19 10.11
N ILE A 77 -2.20 -5.42 10.77
CA ILE A 77 -2.72 -6.73 11.10
C ILE A 77 -4.11 -6.87 10.45
N PRO A 78 -4.35 -7.93 9.65
CA PRO A 78 -3.39 -8.96 9.23
C PRO A 78 -2.33 -8.41 8.25
N ALA A 79 -1.21 -9.11 8.08
CA ALA A 79 -0.11 -8.67 7.21
C ALA A 79 -0.54 -8.43 5.73
N SER A 80 -1.55 -9.15 5.25
CA SER A 80 -2.15 -8.95 3.92
C SER A 80 -3.08 -7.74 3.81
N GLY A 81 -3.40 -7.11 4.95
CA GLY A 81 -4.41 -6.07 5.07
C GLY A 81 -4.09 -4.83 4.25
N ILE A 82 -2.83 -4.41 4.23
CA ILE A 82 -2.41 -3.24 3.45
C ILE A 82 -2.59 -3.45 1.94
N ALA A 83 -2.30 -4.65 1.44
CA ALA A 83 -2.49 -4.97 0.03
C ALA A 83 -3.98 -5.02 -0.33
N ALA A 84 -4.83 -5.48 0.60
CA ALA A 84 -6.28 -5.47 0.43
C ALA A 84 -6.84 -4.04 0.43
N LEU A 85 -6.38 -3.17 1.34
CA LEU A 85 -6.74 -1.77 1.39
C LEU A 85 -6.36 -1.06 0.09
N ALA A 86 -5.12 -1.24 -0.38
CA ALA A 86 -4.65 -0.66 -1.64
C ALA A 86 -5.52 -1.05 -2.85
N ARG A 87 -6.05 -2.28 -2.91
CA ARG A 87 -7.02 -2.68 -3.95
C ARG A 87 -8.38 -2.03 -3.76
N ALA A 88 -8.84 -1.90 -2.52
CA ALA A 88 -10.13 -1.31 -2.21
C ALA A 88 -10.19 0.20 -2.53
N LEU A 89 -9.04 0.88 -2.51
CA LEU A 89 -8.92 2.30 -2.87
C LEU A 89 -8.88 2.55 -4.38
N SER A 90 -8.78 1.53 -5.24
CA SER A 90 -8.86 1.72 -6.69
C SER A 90 -10.22 2.33 -7.09
N GLY A 91 -10.20 3.37 -7.92
CA GLY A 91 -11.36 4.13 -8.36
C GLY A 91 -11.80 5.25 -7.42
N LEU A 92 -11.21 5.32 -6.22
CA LEU A 92 -11.49 6.38 -5.25
C LEU A 92 -11.18 7.76 -5.83
N ASP A 93 -12.03 8.72 -5.51
CA ASP A 93 -11.93 10.11 -5.95
C ASP A 93 -11.04 10.90 -4.99
N LEU A 94 -9.89 11.37 -5.47
CA LEU A 94 -8.88 12.10 -4.69
C LEU A 94 -9.34 13.50 -4.29
N SER A 95 -10.41 14.03 -4.89
CA SER A 95 -11.05 15.30 -4.49
C SER A 95 -12.09 15.12 -3.38
N SER A 96 -12.48 13.87 -3.09
CA SER A 96 -13.53 13.55 -2.11
C SER A 96 -13.01 13.49 -0.67
N ASP A 97 -13.91 13.20 0.27
CA ASP A 97 -13.58 12.93 1.67
C ASP A 97 -12.90 11.55 1.83
N MET A 98 -11.61 11.50 1.47
CA MET A 98 -10.79 10.29 1.52
C MET A 98 -10.73 9.66 2.93
N PRO A 99 -10.51 10.42 4.03
CA PRO A 99 -10.45 9.85 5.38
C PRO A 99 -11.66 8.97 5.72
N SER A 100 -12.88 9.44 5.42
CA SER A 100 -14.10 8.67 5.70
C SER A 100 -14.18 7.38 4.90
N GLN A 101 -13.83 7.41 3.61
CA GLN A 101 -13.85 6.22 2.75
C GLN A 101 -12.76 5.22 3.14
N ILE A 102 -11.56 5.70 3.46
CA ILE A 102 -10.45 4.87 3.95
C ILE A 102 -10.84 4.21 5.28
N ALA A 103 -11.41 4.97 6.22
CA ALA A 103 -11.86 4.44 7.50
C ALA A 103 -12.92 3.34 7.33
N GLN A 104 -13.84 3.50 6.38
CA GLN A 104 -14.82 2.47 6.05
C GLN A 104 -14.14 1.19 5.53
N HIS A 105 -13.17 1.31 4.62
CA HIS A 105 -12.42 0.15 4.13
C HIS A 105 -11.58 -0.52 5.22
N MET A 106 -10.90 0.26 6.07
CA MET A 106 -10.15 -0.27 7.21
C MET A 106 -11.06 -1.08 8.14
N THR A 107 -12.28 -0.58 8.41
CA THR A 107 -13.27 -1.27 9.24
C THR A 107 -13.76 -2.57 8.57
N VAL A 108 -14.15 -2.51 7.30
CA VAL A 108 -14.64 -3.67 6.54
C VAL A 108 -13.58 -4.76 6.42
N LEU A 109 -12.32 -4.37 6.26
CA LEU A 109 -11.19 -5.29 6.16
C LEU A 109 -10.67 -5.77 7.53
N GLY A 110 -11.21 -5.23 8.64
CA GLY A 110 -10.80 -5.58 9.99
C GLY A 110 -9.35 -5.24 10.29
N LEU A 111 -8.86 -4.09 9.80
CA LEU A 111 -7.47 -3.70 9.95
C LEU A 111 -7.19 -3.13 11.33
N ASP A 112 -6.17 -3.68 11.99
CA ASP A 112 -5.53 -3.07 13.15
C ASP A 112 -4.17 -2.51 12.73
N MET A 113 -4.02 -1.19 12.87
CA MET A 113 -2.85 -0.43 12.45
C MET A 113 -2.42 0.54 13.58
N PRO A 114 -1.73 0.05 14.63
CA PRO A 114 -1.42 0.86 15.80
C PRO A 114 -0.65 2.15 15.45
N GLY A 115 -1.25 3.30 15.77
CA GLY A 115 -0.66 4.61 15.52
C GLY A 115 -0.73 5.10 14.07
N VAL A 116 -1.48 4.41 13.20
CA VAL A 116 -1.82 4.84 11.85
C VAL A 116 -3.34 4.85 11.71
N ASP A 117 -3.91 6.01 11.42
CA ASP A 117 -5.33 6.14 11.15
C ASP A 117 -5.63 6.44 9.67
N ALA A 118 -6.91 6.60 9.34
CA ALA A 118 -7.34 6.91 7.98
C ALA A 118 -6.86 8.30 7.50
N GLU A 119 -6.67 9.25 8.43
CA GLU A 119 -6.19 10.60 8.11
C GLU A 119 -4.71 10.57 7.73
N ASP A 120 -3.92 9.71 8.37
CA ASP A 120 -2.51 9.49 8.03
C ASP A 120 -2.36 8.96 6.59
N ILE A 121 -3.20 7.99 6.21
CA ILE A 121 -3.19 7.42 4.85
C ILE A 121 -3.68 8.46 3.83
N ALA A 122 -4.74 9.20 4.14
CA ALA A 122 -5.24 10.28 3.30
C ALA A 122 -4.19 11.37 3.10
N THR A 123 -3.43 11.70 4.14
CA THR A 123 -2.35 12.69 4.07
C THR A 123 -1.20 12.22 3.20
N ALA A 124 -0.83 10.94 3.26
CA ALA A 124 0.16 10.35 2.35
C ALA A 124 -0.32 10.35 0.89
N LEU A 125 -1.61 10.08 0.65
CA LEU A 125 -2.22 10.17 -0.69
C LEU A 125 -2.23 11.61 -1.21
N ARG A 126 -2.58 12.60 -0.36
CA ARG A 126 -2.54 14.02 -0.73
C ARG A 126 -1.14 14.51 -1.04
N SER A 127 -0.12 14.05 -0.31
CA SER A 127 1.27 14.43 -0.60
C SER A 127 1.78 13.83 -1.91
N ALA A 128 1.24 12.68 -2.33
CA ALA A 128 1.48 12.13 -3.66
C ALA A 128 0.66 12.85 -4.75
N TYR A 129 -0.59 13.23 -4.48
CA TYR A 129 -1.47 13.80 -5.49
C TYR A 129 -1.02 15.21 -5.91
N LYS A 130 -0.74 15.37 -7.20
CA LYS A 130 -0.55 16.68 -7.83
C LYS A 130 -1.72 16.89 -8.80
N PRO A 131 -2.58 17.91 -8.57
CA PRO A 131 -3.61 18.24 -9.56
C PRO A 131 -2.93 18.61 -10.88
N ALA A 132 -3.58 18.30 -12.00
CA ALA A 132 -3.13 18.78 -13.29
C ALA A 132 -3.33 20.30 -13.35
N ASP A 133 -2.26 21.04 -13.68
CA ASP A 133 -2.33 22.48 -13.98
C ASP A 133 -3.20 22.77 -15.21
#